data_AF-G7VCR1-F1
#
_entry.id   AF-G7VCR1-F1
#
_cell.length_a   1.000
_cell.length_b   1.000
_cell.length_c   1.000
_cell.angle_alpha   90.00
_cell.angle_beta   90.00
_cell.angle_gamma   90.00
#
_symmetry.space_group_name_H-M   'P 1'
#
loop_
_entity.id
_entity.type
_entity.pdbx_description
1 polymer ?
#
loop_
_entity_poly.entity_id
_entity_poly.type
_entity_poly.pdbx_seq_one_letter_code
_entity_poly.pdbx_strand_id
1 'polypeptide(L)'
;MRIIGRFGLKASFFLYLLSYFVLAGAFLGFFEYPHFILLAALAYLAAYHLACGRILLPLLTYAVGLALLWLNRVAPPSRVLGPLPIDISWVMLYFPFAAGALIIYSVAYATGVAKKILSVILLVAAVIAGHFYMVYAGVLWRALVPAIGLAPVFPEPQDFPLYILLYELWRIIHQKPLKLNCQKQTT
;
A
#
# COMPACT_ATOMS: atom_id res chain seq x y z
N MET A 1 -26.09 -4.35 2.11
CA MET A 1 -25.01 -4.95 2.94
C MET A 1 -23.71 -4.16 2.82
N ARG A 2 -23.33 -3.53 3.94
CA ARG A 2 -21.96 -3.45 4.50
C ARG A 2 -20.84 -2.84 3.62
N ILE A 3 -20.64 -1.52 3.71
CA ILE A 3 -19.31 -0.92 3.46
C ILE A 3 -18.23 -1.66 4.28
N ILE A 4 -18.56 -1.94 5.55
CA ILE A 4 -17.81 -2.78 6.53
C ILE A 4 -17.63 -4.26 6.10
N GLY A 5 -18.35 -4.70 5.06
CA GLY A 5 -18.33 -6.08 4.58
C GLY A 5 -17.68 -6.20 3.20
N ARG A 6 -17.64 -5.10 2.44
CA ARG A 6 -16.92 -4.97 1.16
C ARG A 6 -15.47 -4.56 1.37
N PHE A 7 -15.21 -3.61 2.29
CA PHE A 7 -13.93 -3.59 2.99
C PHE A 7 -14.02 -4.67 4.05
N GLY A 8 -13.73 -5.91 3.65
CA GLY A 8 -13.78 -7.01 4.58
C GLY A 8 -12.85 -6.71 5.75
N LEU A 9 -13.25 -7.14 6.96
CA LEU A 9 -12.39 -7.19 8.15
C LEU A 9 -10.95 -7.63 7.81
N LYS A 10 -10.83 -8.53 6.82
CA LYS A 10 -9.56 -9.01 6.23
C LYS A 10 -8.67 -7.90 5.63
N ALA A 11 -9.19 -6.93 4.87
CA ALA A 11 -8.39 -5.87 4.25
C ALA A 11 -7.91 -4.85 5.27
N SER A 12 -8.77 -4.46 6.21
CA SER A 12 -8.36 -3.62 7.34
C SER A 12 -7.37 -4.35 8.25
N PHE A 13 -7.65 -5.61 8.57
CA PHE A 13 -6.77 -6.44 9.40
C PHE A 13 -5.42 -6.66 8.71
N PHE A 14 -5.41 -6.87 7.39
CA PHE A 14 -4.18 -7.01 6.62
C PHE A 14 -3.38 -5.71 6.65
N LEU A 15 -3.99 -4.57 6.33
CA LEU A 15 -3.35 -3.25 6.46
C LEU A 15 -2.76 -3.05 7.85
N TYR A 16 -3.54 -3.36 8.88
CA TYR A 16 -3.14 -3.25 10.27
C TYR A 16 -1.94 -4.17 10.57
N LEU A 17 -2.02 -5.46 10.26
CA LEU A 17 -0.97 -6.44 10.51
C LEU A 17 0.34 -6.05 9.81
N LEU A 18 0.24 -5.62 8.55
CA LEU A 18 1.37 -5.18 7.75
C LEU A 18 2.01 -3.92 8.34
N SER A 19 1.21 -2.90 8.65
CA SER A 19 1.71 -1.67 9.27
C SER A 19 2.34 -1.91 10.65
N TYR A 20 1.78 -2.82 11.44
CA TYR A 20 2.35 -3.20 12.74
C TYR A 20 3.66 -3.97 12.62
N PHE A 21 3.81 -4.85 11.62
CA PHE A 21 5.06 -5.55 11.38
C PHE A 21 6.19 -4.58 11.03
N VAL A 22 5.89 -3.60 10.17
CA VAL A 22 6.86 -2.56 9.80
C VAL A 22 7.15 -1.64 10.97
N LEU A 23 6.14 -1.29 11.78
CA LEU A 23 6.32 -0.52 13.00
C LEU A 23 7.22 -1.23 14.01
N ALA A 24 6.96 -2.52 14.29
CA ALA A 24 7.76 -3.32 15.19
C ALA A 24 9.21 -3.42 14.71
N GLY A 25 9.41 -3.62 13.39
CA GLY A 25 10.74 -3.61 12.79
C GLY A 25 11.45 -2.25 12.91
N ALA A 26 10.73 -1.14 12.74
CA ALA A 26 11.28 0.19 12.97
C ALA A 26 11.65 0.43 14.45
N PHE A 27 10.75 0.09 15.38
CA PHE A 27 10.95 0.24 16.82
C PHE A 27 12.16 -0.57 17.33
N LEU A 28 12.34 -1.79 16.82
CA LEU A 28 13.48 -2.66 17.14
C LEU A 28 14.77 -2.28 16.39
N GLY A 29 14.76 -1.22 15.56
CA GLY A 29 15.92 -0.77 14.79
C GLY A 29 16.29 -1.67 13.60
N PHE A 30 15.39 -2.54 13.16
CA PHE A 30 15.60 -3.39 11.98
C PHE A 30 15.38 -2.64 10.66
N PHE A 31 14.51 -1.63 10.64
CA PHE A 31 14.17 -0.86 9.43
C PHE A 31 14.53 0.62 9.55
N GLU A 32 15.23 1.13 8.54
CA GLU A 32 15.72 2.52 8.50
C GLU A 32 14.72 3.44 7.79
N TYR A 33 14.53 4.65 8.34
CA TYR A 33 13.83 5.74 7.66
C TYR A 33 14.67 6.25 6.47
N PRO A 34 14.08 6.63 5.31
CA PRO A 34 12.65 6.66 4.96
C PRO A 34 12.14 5.37 4.31
N HIS A 35 12.97 4.32 4.21
CA HIS A 35 12.71 3.14 3.38
C HIS A 35 11.40 2.43 3.70
N PHE A 36 11.00 2.40 4.96
CA PHE A 36 9.77 1.76 5.38
C PHE A 36 8.48 2.53 4.99
N ILE A 37 8.55 3.86 4.75
CA ILE A 37 7.39 4.66 4.33
C ILE A 37 6.90 4.20 2.96
N LEU A 38 7.85 3.96 2.07
CA LEU A 38 7.57 3.42 0.75
C LEU A 38 6.81 2.10 0.90
N LEU A 39 7.26 1.18 1.78
CA LEU A 39 6.57 -0.10 2.03
C LEU A 39 5.17 0.06 2.62
N ALA A 40 4.99 1.04 3.50
CA ALA A 40 3.66 1.39 4.00
C ALA A 40 2.73 1.82 2.85
N ALA A 41 3.21 2.63 1.89
CA ALA A 41 2.44 3.02 0.70
C ALA A 41 1.97 1.81 -0.13
N LEU A 42 2.83 0.79 -0.29
CA LEU A 42 2.46 -0.46 -0.96
C LEU A 42 1.43 -1.28 -0.16
N ALA A 43 1.47 -1.25 1.17
CA ALA A 43 0.49 -1.95 2.00
C ALA A 43 -0.94 -1.46 1.72
N TYR A 44 -1.12 -0.15 1.50
CA TYR A 44 -2.42 0.42 1.12
C TYR A 44 -2.89 -0.09 -0.23
N LEU A 45 -2.01 -0.02 -1.24
CA LEU A 45 -2.33 -0.54 -2.58
C LEU A 45 -2.62 -2.05 -2.55
N ALA A 46 -1.87 -2.79 -1.75
CA ALA A 46 -2.02 -4.20 -1.53
C ALA A 46 -3.39 -4.55 -0.93
N ALA A 47 -3.80 -3.85 0.13
CA ALA A 47 -5.09 -4.07 0.78
C ALA A 47 -6.28 -3.69 -0.11
N TYR A 48 -6.11 -2.71 -1.00
CA TYR A 48 -7.09 -2.39 -2.02
C TYR A 48 -7.33 -3.55 -3.00
N HIS A 49 -6.26 -4.15 -3.50
CA HIS A 49 -6.36 -5.34 -4.35
C HIS A 49 -6.84 -6.58 -3.59
N LEU A 50 -6.49 -6.69 -2.30
CA LEU A 50 -6.99 -7.73 -1.39
C LEU A 50 -8.51 -7.64 -1.20
N ALA A 51 -9.04 -6.43 -1.04
CA ALA A 51 -10.49 -6.19 -0.95
C ALA A 51 -11.23 -6.63 -2.23
N CYS A 52 -10.51 -6.82 -3.33
CA CYS A 52 -11.03 -7.43 -4.55
C CYS A 52 -10.84 -8.95 -4.65
N GLY A 53 -10.54 -9.63 -3.54
CA GLY A 53 -10.41 -11.08 -3.45
C GLY A 53 -9.08 -11.63 -3.99
N ARG A 54 -8.14 -10.77 -4.39
CA ARG A 54 -6.89 -11.17 -5.01
C ARG A 54 -5.73 -10.97 -4.04
N ILE A 55 -5.36 -12.06 -3.37
CA ILE A 55 -4.47 -12.03 -2.20
C ILE A 55 -3.00 -12.17 -2.57
N LEU A 56 -2.70 -13.04 -3.54
CA LEU A 56 -1.34 -13.51 -3.77
C LEU A 56 -0.38 -12.40 -4.22
N LEU A 57 -0.74 -11.65 -5.27
CA LEU A 57 0.17 -10.65 -5.83
C LEU A 57 0.46 -9.50 -4.84
N PRO A 58 -0.55 -8.88 -4.19
CA PRO A 58 -0.31 -7.92 -3.11
C PRO A 58 0.62 -8.42 -2.00
N LEU A 59 0.43 -9.67 -1.57
CA LEU A 59 1.18 -10.27 -0.48
C LEU A 59 2.62 -10.57 -0.89
N LEU A 60 2.85 -11.05 -2.11
CA LEU A 60 4.19 -11.23 -2.67
C LEU A 60 4.93 -9.91 -2.80
N THR A 61 4.31 -8.88 -3.35
CA THR A 61 4.90 -7.54 -3.47
C THR A 61 5.31 -7.03 -2.08
N TYR A 62 4.43 -7.19 -1.09
CA TYR A 62 4.73 -6.76 0.26
C TYR A 62 5.86 -7.58 0.92
N ALA A 63 5.84 -8.91 0.79
CA ALA A 63 6.84 -9.81 1.35
C ALA A 63 8.24 -9.56 0.75
N VAL A 64 8.32 -9.31 -0.57
CA VAL A 64 9.57 -8.94 -1.23
C VAL A 64 10.07 -7.60 -0.70
N GLY A 65 9.21 -6.61 -0.53
CA GLY A 65 9.58 -5.34 0.07
C GLY A 65 10.16 -5.48 1.50
N LEU A 66 9.55 -6.32 2.34
CA LEU A 66 10.09 -6.66 3.67
C LEU A 66 11.46 -7.36 3.59
N ALA A 67 11.60 -8.33 2.69
CA ALA A 67 12.86 -9.03 2.49
C ALA A 67 13.97 -8.07 2.04
N LEU A 68 13.64 -7.06 1.22
CA LEU A 68 14.60 -6.05 0.77
C LEU A 68 14.93 -5.02 1.84
N LEU A 69 13.99 -4.68 2.74
CA LEU A 69 14.31 -3.90 3.94
C LEU A 69 15.33 -4.65 4.81
N TRP A 70 15.09 -5.94 5.03
CA TRP A 70 16.04 -6.80 5.74
C TRP A 70 17.39 -6.87 5.02
N LEU A 71 17.39 -7.08 3.70
CA LEU A 71 18.59 -7.12 2.88
C LEU A 71 19.39 -5.82 2.97
N ASN A 72 18.71 -4.67 2.97
CA ASN A 72 19.36 -3.36 3.10
C ASN A 72 20.15 -3.24 4.41
N ARG A 73 19.66 -3.87 5.49
CA ARG A 73 20.33 -3.88 6.78
C ARG A 73 21.58 -4.77 6.81
N VAL A 74 21.53 -5.95 6.20
CA VAL A 74 22.63 -6.94 6.26
C VAL A 74 23.68 -6.74 5.16
N ALA A 75 23.24 -6.33 3.97
CA ALA A 75 24.06 -6.15 2.79
C ALA A 75 23.55 -4.94 1.98
N PRO A 76 23.79 -3.70 2.45
CA PRO A 76 23.35 -2.51 1.73
C PRO A 76 23.98 -2.47 0.32
N PRO A 77 23.35 -1.79 -0.66
CA PRO A 77 23.85 -1.72 -2.03
C PRO A 77 25.29 -1.24 -2.14
N SER A 78 25.71 -0.31 -1.27
CA SER A 78 27.09 0.18 -1.21
C SER A 78 28.13 -0.91 -0.88
N ARG A 79 27.72 -1.98 -0.19
CA ARG A 79 28.58 -3.12 0.14
C ARG A 79 28.71 -4.12 -1.00
N VAL A 80 27.68 -4.21 -1.86
CA VAL A 80 27.60 -5.18 -2.96
C VAL A 80 28.09 -4.59 -4.27
N LEU A 81 27.70 -3.34 -4.56
CA LEU A 81 27.98 -2.63 -5.80
C LEU A 81 29.20 -1.69 -5.69
N GLY A 82 29.80 -1.59 -4.49
CA GLY A 82 30.87 -0.65 -4.20
C GLY A 82 30.35 0.75 -3.83
N PRO A 83 31.25 1.73 -3.62
CA PRO A 83 30.86 3.08 -3.23
C PRO A 83 29.97 3.72 -4.31
N LEU A 84 28.73 4.02 -3.93
CA LEU A 84 27.75 4.67 -4.78
C LEU A 84 27.77 6.19 -4.53
N PRO A 85 27.59 7.02 -5.57
CA PRO A 85 27.60 8.48 -5.45
C PRO A 85 26.37 9.04 -4.71
N ILE A 86 25.34 8.21 -4.51
CA ILE A 86 24.08 8.55 -3.83
C ILE A 86 23.77 7.40 -2.87
N ASP A 87 23.18 7.72 -1.72
CA ASP A 87 22.68 6.73 -0.76
C ASP A 87 21.48 5.98 -1.38
N ILE A 88 21.76 4.83 -1.97
CA ILE A 88 20.78 3.98 -2.65
C ILE A 88 20.50 2.78 -1.75
N SER A 89 19.23 2.47 -1.54
CA SER A 89 18.78 1.25 -0.91
C SER A 89 18.14 0.28 -1.90
N TRP A 90 18.17 -1.01 -1.58
CA TRP A 90 17.46 -2.03 -2.35
C TRP A 90 15.97 -1.75 -2.48
N VAL A 91 15.42 -1.09 -1.45
CA VAL A 91 14.03 -0.66 -1.42
C VAL A 91 13.78 0.36 -2.53
N MET A 92 14.58 1.43 -2.64
CA MET A 92 14.40 2.42 -3.71
C MET A 92 14.44 1.80 -5.11
N LEU A 93 15.31 0.82 -5.32
CA LEU A 93 15.42 0.11 -6.61
C LEU A 93 14.18 -0.75 -6.90
N TYR A 94 13.59 -1.37 -5.88
CA TYR A 94 12.44 -2.26 -6.02
C TYR A 94 11.12 -1.54 -6.31
N PHE A 95 10.92 -0.36 -5.72
CA PHE A 95 9.66 0.36 -5.76
C PHE A 95 9.11 0.66 -7.16
N PRO A 96 9.91 1.12 -8.12
CA PRO A 96 9.47 1.30 -9.50
C PRO A 96 8.95 0.02 -10.14
N PHE A 97 9.61 -1.12 -9.91
CA PHE A 97 9.18 -2.41 -10.43
C PHE A 97 7.89 -2.89 -9.74
N ALA A 98 7.77 -2.70 -8.42
CA ALA A 98 6.55 -3.01 -7.69
C ALA A 98 5.36 -2.19 -8.20
N ALA A 99 5.55 -0.89 -8.41
CA ALA A 99 4.55 -0.02 -9.00
C ALA A 99 4.16 -0.47 -10.42
N GLY A 100 5.16 -0.79 -11.25
CA GLY A 100 4.93 -1.34 -12.59
C GLY A 100 4.14 -2.65 -12.58
N ALA A 101 4.48 -3.58 -11.69
CA ALA A 101 3.75 -4.85 -11.53
C ALA A 101 2.29 -4.61 -11.14
N LEU A 102 2.02 -3.65 -10.26
CA LEU A 102 0.66 -3.29 -9.83
C LEU A 102 -0.12 -2.57 -10.94
N ILE A 103 0.54 -1.77 -11.78
CA ILE A 103 -0.05 -1.19 -13.00
C ILE A 103 -0.41 -2.29 -14.00
N ILE A 104 0.51 -3.21 -14.31
CA ILE A 104 0.24 -4.36 -15.19
C ILE A 104 -0.92 -5.19 -14.64
N TYR A 105 -0.95 -5.38 -13.33
CA TYR A 105 -2.02 -6.06 -12.66
C TYR A 105 -3.36 -5.31 -12.75
N SER A 106 -3.35 -3.97 -12.68
CA SER A 106 -4.53 -3.14 -12.89
C SER A 106 -5.11 -3.32 -14.30
N VAL A 107 -4.25 -3.41 -15.31
CA VAL A 107 -4.62 -3.69 -16.70
C VAL A 107 -5.31 -5.06 -16.81
N ALA A 108 -4.93 -6.04 -15.99
CA ALA A 108 -5.56 -7.36 -15.99
C ALA A 108 -7.02 -7.37 -15.46
N TYR A 109 -7.50 -6.28 -14.84
CA TYR A 109 -8.90 -6.19 -14.38
C TYR A 109 -9.90 -5.89 -15.51
N ALA A 110 -9.44 -5.32 -16.63
CA ALA A 110 -10.31 -4.81 -17.68
C ALA A 110 -10.18 -5.58 -18.99
N THR A 111 -11.32 -5.83 -19.65
CA THR A 111 -11.37 -6.39 -21.00
C THR A 111 -11.48 -5.26 -22.04
N GLY A 112 -10.57 -5.24 -23.01
CA GLY A 112 -10.47 -4.20 -24.04
C GLY A 112 -9.47 -3.09 -23.73
N VAL A 113 -8.74 -2.63 -24.77
CA VAL A 113 -7.61 -1.69 -24.65
C VAL A 113 -8.02 -0.36 -23.99
N ALA A 114 -9.15 0.22 -24.39
CA ALA A 114 -9.62 1.48 -23.81
C ALA A 114 -9.92 1.38 -22.30
N LYS A 115 -10.56 0.29 -21.86
CA LYS A 115 -10.84 0.07 -20.43
C LYS A 115 -9.57 -0.24 -19.65
N LYS A 116 -8.60 -0.93 -20.25
CA LYS A 116 -7.28 -1.17 -19.68
C LYS A 116 -6.54 0.13 -19.38
N ILE A 117 -6.49 1.04 -20.37
CA ILE A 117 -5.89 2.36 -20.22
C ILE A 117 -6.64 3.17 -19.15
N LEU A 118 -7.98 3.19 -19.21
CA LEU A 118 -8.80 3.87 -18.22
C LEU A 118 -8.56 3.32 -16.80
N SER A 119 -8.33 2.01 -16.66
CA SER A 119 -8.01 1.39 -15.38
C SER A 119 -6.70 1.91 -14.80
N VAL A 120 -5.65 2.00 -15.61
CA VAL A 120 -4.37 2.56 -15.17
C VAL A 120 -4.55 4.02 -14.74
N ILE A 121 -5.22 4.84 -15.56
CA ILE A 121 -5.45 6.26 -15.28
C ILE A 121 -6.20 6.43 -13.95
N LEU A 122 -7.29 5.68 -13.77
CA LEU A 122 -8.09 5.74 -12.55
C LEU A 122 -7.34 5.18 -11.33
N LEU A 123 -6.42 4.22 -11.50
CA LEU A 123 -5.59 3.71 -10.42
C LEU A 123 -4.61 4.80 -9.97
N VAL A 124 -3.92 5.44 -10.91
CA VAL A 124 -3.01 6.54 -10.61
C VAL A 124 -3.76 7.68 -9.92
N ALA A 125 -4.94 8.05 -10.43
CA ALA A 125 -5.79 9.05 -9.80
C ALA A 125 -6.21 8.65 -8.37
N ALA A 126 -6.55 7.37 -8.14
CA ALA A 126 -6.88 6.87 -6.81
C ALA A 126 -5.68 6.94 -5.86
N VAL A 127 -4.48 6.55 -6.30
CA VAL A 127 -3.25 6.64 -5.50
C VAL A 127 -2.96 8.08 -5.11
N ILE A 128 -3.01 9.01 -6.07
CA ILE A 128 -2.82 10.44 -5.81
C ILE A 128 -3.86 10.93 -4.79
N ALA A 129 -5.15 10.71 -5.06
CA ALA A 129 -6.22 11.12 -4.16
C ALA A 129 -6.08 10.52 -2.76
N GLY A 130 -5.64 9.25 -2.67
CA GLY A 130 -5.37 8.58 -1.40
C GLY A 130 -4.19 9.17 -0.63
N HIS A 131 -3.12 9.54 -1.34
CA HIS A 131 -1.98 10.23 -0.73
C HIS A 131 -2.41 11.57 -0.14
N PHE A 132 -3.09 12.41 -0.93
CA PHE A 132 -3.63 13.67 -0.46
C PHE A 132 -4.57 13.46 0.75
N TYR A 133 -5.50 12.51 0.65
CA TYR A 133 -6.40 12.18 1.76
C TYR A 133 -5.63 11.81 3.03
N MET A 134 -4.66 10.90 2.96
CA MET A 134 -3.90 10.45 4.14
C MET A 134 -3.05 11.58 4.74
N VAL A 135 -2.48 12.46 3.92
CA VAL A 135 -1.71 13.61 4.40
C VAL A 135 -2.62 14.60 5.13
N TYR A 136 -3.70 15.07 4.50
CA TYR A 136 -4.52 16.13 5.08
C TYR A 136 -5.50 15.62 6.14
N ALA A 137 -6.24 14.53 5.84
CA ALA A 137 -7.20 13.95 6.78
C ALA A 137 -6.48 13.28 7.95
N GLY A 138 -5.31 12.67 7.74
CA GLY A 138 -4.50 12.12 8.81
C GLY A 138 -4.01 13.19 9.78
N VAL A 139 -3.53 14.34 9.29
CA VAL A 139 -3.13 15.47 10.13
C VAL A 139 -4.32 16.02 10.94
N LEU A 140 -5.46 16.26 10.28
CA LEU A 140 -6.67 16.75 10.96
C LEU A 140 -7.20 15.75 11.99
N TRP A 141 -7.21 14.46 11.66
CA TRP A 141 -7.65 13.41 12.57
C TRP A 141 -6.77 13.33 13.81
N ARG A 142 -5.44 13.39 13.64
CA ARG A 142 -4.48 13.33 14.75
C ARG A 142 -4.46 14.60 15.61
N ALA A 143 -4.93 15.72 15.08
CA ALA A 143 -5.17 16.92 15.88
C ALA A 143 -6.36 16.76 16.84
N LEU A 144 -7.33 15.89 16.49
CA LEU A 144 -8.55 15.66 17.27
C LEU A 144 -8.50 14.38 18.13
N VAL A 145 -7.81 13.36 17.63
CA VAL A 145 -7.64 12.06 18.28
C VAL A 145 -6.16 11.89 18.61
N PRO A 146 -5.78 12.04 19.89
CA PRO A 146 -4.38 11.94 20.30
C PRO A 146 -3.79 10.61 19.86
N ALA A 147 -2.53 10.65 19.42
CA ALA A 147 -1.78 9.44 19.16
C ALA A 147 -1.55 8.66 20.46
N ILE A 148 -1.58 7.33 20.40
CA ILE A 148 -1.18 6.47 21.51
C ILE A 148 0.34 6.41 21.67
N GLY A 149 1.07 7.13 20.80
CA GLY A 149 2.53 7.26 20.86
C GLY A 149 3.27 6.11 20.20
N LEU A 150 2.62 5.35 19.31
CA LEU A 150 3.24 4.18 18.68
C LEU A 150 4.19 4.60 17.55
N ALA A 151 3.88 5.64 16.78
CA ALA A 151 4.83 6.45 16.00
C ALA A 151 4.09 7.50 15.15
N PRO A 152 4.63 8.73 14.96
CA PRO A 152 3.95 9.83 14.28
C PRO A 152 3.72 9.64 12.77
N VAL A 153 4.19 8.54 12.16
CA VAL A 153 4.07 8.27 10.72
C VAL A 153 3.31 6.96 10.44
N PHE A 154 3.02 6.15 11.46
CA PHE A 154 2.40 4.83 11.28
C PHE A 154 0.91 4.84 11.58
N PRO A 155 0.12 3.98 10.92
CA PRO A 155 -1.25 3.68 11.29
C PRO A 155 -1.41 3.28 12.75
N GLU A 156 -2.21 4.04 13.49
CA GLU A 156 -2.62 3.65 14.83
C GLU A 156 -4.03 3.00 14.79
N PRO A 157 -4.41 2.17 15.79
CA PRO A 157 -5.73 1.52 15.83
C PRO A 157 -6.90 2.49 15.66
N GLN A 158 -6.78 3.70 16.21
CA GLN A 158 -7.78 4.76 16.08
C GLN A 158 -7.84 5.38 14.68
N ASP A 159 -6.86 5.15 13.82
CA ASP A 159 -6.88 5.59 12.42
C ASP A 159 -7.76 4.67 11.54
N PHE A 160 -8.34 3.59 12.11
CA PHE A 160 -9.22 2.66 11.40
C PHE A 160 -10.32 3.31 10.56
N PRO A 161 -11.05 4.35 11.03
CA PRO A 161 -12.04 5.05 10.22
C PRO A 161 -11.44 5.69 8.96
N LEU A 162 -10.21 6.22 9.04
CA LEU A 162 -9.53 6.82 7.89
C LEU A 162 -9.27 5.77 6.80
N TYR A 163 -8.92 4.54 7.17
CA TYR A 163 -8.67 3.48 6.20
C TYR A 163 -9.93 2.99 5.50
N ILE A 164 -11.07 2.96 6.20
CA ILE A 164 -12.36 2.65 5.59
C ILE A 164 -12.71 3.71 4.53
N LEU A 165 -12.54 4.99 4.89
CA LEU A 165 -12.83 6.10 3.99
C LEU A 165 -11.86 6.15 2.80
N LEU A 166 -10.57 5.88 3.02
CA LEU A 166 -9.56 5.75 1.98
C LEU A 166 -9.94 4.66 0.96
N TYR A 167 -10.37 3.49 1.44
CA TYR A 167 -10.84 2.43 0.55
C TYR A 167 -12.08 2.85 -0.25
N GLU A 168 -13.05 3.49 0.41
CA GLU A 168 -14.25 3.97 -0.27
C GLU A 168 -13.92 5.00 -1.36
N LEU A 169 -12.99 5.92 -1.09
CA LEU A 169 -12.46 6.86 -2.06
C LEU A 169 -11.86 6.12 -3.27
N TRP A 170 -10.98 5.16 -3.04
CA TRP A 170 -10.38 4.37 -4.12
C TRP A 170 -11.38 3.52 -4.89
N ARG A 171 -12.41 3.02 -4.21
CA ARG A 171 -13.51 2.29 -4.86
C ARG A 171 -14.32 3.21 -5.77
N ILE A 172 -14.62 4.43 -5.31
CA ILE A 172 -15.37 5.43 -6.08
C ILE A 172 -14.57 5.86 -7.31
N ILE A 173 -13.26 6.05 -7.18
CA ILE A 173 -12.41 6.52 -8.28
C ILE A 173 -12.13 5.39 -9.28
N HIS A 174 -11.72 4.20 -8.82
CA HIS A 174 -11.24 3.16 -9.73
C HIS A 174 -12.27 2.05 -10.02
N GLN A 175 -12.95 1.51 -9.00
CA GLN A 175 -13.80 0.32 -9.20
C GLN A 175 -15.16 0.66 -9.81
N LYS A 176 -15.84 1.70 -9.30
CA LYS A 176 -17.20 2.07 -9.73
C LYS A 176 -17.26 2.46 -11.22
N PRO A 177 -16.37 3.33 -11.76
CA PRO A 177 -16.46 3.75 -13.15
C PRO A 177 -16.20 2.62 -14.13
N LEU A 178 -15.34 1.67 -13.74
CA LEU A 178 -15.01 0.49 -14.53
C LEU A 178 -16.03 -0.64 -14.39
N LYS A 179 -17.02 -0.51 -13.49
CA LYS A 179 -17.97 -1.58 -13.13
C LYS A 179 -17.26 -2.90 -12.80
N LEU A 180 -16.11 -2.83 -12.12
CA LEU A 180 -15.34 -4.01 -11.72
C LEU A 180 -16.13 -4.80 -10.68
N ASN A 181 -16.62 -5.98 -11.05
CA ASN A 181 -17.18 -6.92 -10.10
C ASN A 181 -16.05 -7.75 -9.51
N CYS A 182 -15.53 -7.32 -8.36
CA CYS A 182 -14.51 -8.05 -7.61
C CYS A 182 -14.97 -9.41 -7.03
N GLN A 183 -16.13 -9.93 -7.43
CA GLN A 183 -16.68 -11.24 -7.04
C GLN A 183 -16.68 -12.27 -8.19
N LYS A 184 -16.37 -11.90 -9.43
CA LYS A 184 -16.72 -12.71 -10.61
C LYS A 184 -15.56 -13.44 -11.30
N GLN A 185 -14.50 -13.80 -10.58
CA GLN A 185 -13.41 -14.62 -11.12
C GLN A 185 -13.04 -15.74 -10.15
N THR A 186 -13.98 -16.66 -10.00
CA THR A 186 -13.69 -18.08 -9.78
C THR A 186 -14.11 -18.80 -11.05
N THR A 187 -13.14 -19.00 -11.93
CA THR A 187 -13.08 -20.10 -12.90
C THR A 187 -11.63 -20.48 -13.00
#